data_AF-A0A1E2WV33-F1
#
_entry.id   AF-A0A1E2WV33-F1
#
_cell.length_a   1.000
_cell.length_b   1.000
_cell.length_c   1.000
_cell.angle_alpha   90.00
_cell.angle_beta   90.00
_cell.angle_gamma   90.00
#
_symmetry.space_group_name_H-M   'P 1'
#
loop_
_entity.id
_entity.type
_entity.pdbx_description
1 polymer ?
#
loop_
_entity_poly.entity_id
_entity_poly.type
_entity_poly.pdbx_seq_one_letter_code
_entity_poly.pdbx_strand_id
1 'polypeptide(L)'
;MVNSKDTQAPQTSNRGAILKVLARLATTGIISFGIGGAVTFDRYNNYWNQTIFRVQTVDFNILSYTLPTKLSYAIIKNEPEELQRTLDSNYSLFGLIVTDSRGQKVIAYSGKNSGKFSSWKASLNPQELTKHPYDVLLDPPPIFSQWTYSKPQATERSATSFTNQGRVIGRVYYVRGVRPTFQEDIATFLTNPFSGSSRIQTYATTLAACFGGTFLIWSVLEFILYKRRFERITSEEREQELINNNQILQLQLADRIKELQSLQKQRDNERGDFEKEANSLRSLNNRLKHEIIKLRESIKNLTTNIHSVESQKELKQAQAQSQQNLKQKQEYKQHINKLTQQLQIIQNKQLQASEQNEHKNNELQELQKQKYEIENARSLVESQLESLQKKEEDYQKIVARLEERINQQNFREQELQNELENLQNSLIEYQQREQLLEKRAEQAKSESEALAEEMERYIEETGKHPLNDFEIAIQKSLKQNFSDSRIETQFDVASGQQGSRFTDFFLVTNKSCIVLEAKSYTGIIKPIDNVRNSGWVCEKVGRRLNILSCWGKNPYQQVKSYCDSVMSNKSLGIQSKKPVYGVVVFPKDSCIDDNIQSNISRFYRVTTLDNLTTTIQELDNQANSWN
;
A
#
# COMPACT_ATOMS: atom_id res chain seq x y z
N MET A 1 38.74 12.50 0.02
CA MET A 1 38.30 13.50 1.01
C MET A 1 36.85 13.21 1.35
N VAL A 2 36.64 12.48 2.44
CA VAL A 2 35.32 12.09 2.95
C VAL A 2 34.87 13.20 3.87
N ASN A 3 33.79 13.89 3.51
CA ASN A 3 33.22 14.97 4.30
C ASN A 3 32.30 14.32 5.34
N SER A 4 32.82 14.05 6.55
CA SER A 4 31.99 13.66 7.69
C SER A 4 31.21 14.88 8.16
N LYS A 5 29.95 14.99 7.73
CA LYS A 5 28.99 15.83 8.45
C LYS A 5 28.62 15.09 9.73
N ASP A 6 29.17 15.57 10.82
CA ASP A 6 28.81 15.18 12.17
C ASP A 6 27.30 15.30 12.38
N THR A 7 26.68 14.14 12.62
CA THR A 7 25.32 14.00 13.10
C THR A 7 25.27 14.48 14.56
N GLN A 8 25.03 15.78 14.77
CA GLN A 8 24.66 16.28 16.10
C GLN A 8 23.26 15.75 16.46
N ALA A 9 23.22 14.72 17.30
CA ALA A 9 22.01 14.27 17.96
C ALA A 9 21.45 15.37 18.91
N PRO A 10 20.12 15.54 19.03
CA PRO A 10 19.53 16.66 19.75
C PRO A 10 19.54 16.42 21.27
N GLN A 11 20.64 16.76 21.95
CA GLN A 11 20.73 16.71 23.42
C GLN A 11 19.92 17.81 24.15
N THR A 12 19.31 18.75 23.44
CA THR A 12 18.58 19.88 24.03
C THR A 12 17.14 19.57 24.45
N SER A 13 16.55 18.46 23.98
CA SER A 13 15.15 18.08 24.26
C SER A 13 14.91 17.59 25.70
N ASN A 14 15.87 16.84 26.28
CA ASN A 14 15.64 16.16 27.57
C ASN A 14 15.65 17.09 28.79
N ARG A 15 16.45 18.17 28.78
CA ARG A 15 16.55 19.09 29.94
C ARG A 15 15.24 19.83 30.19
N GLY A 16 14.56 20.27 29.13
CA GLY A 16 13.27 20.96 29.25
C GLY A 16 12.14 20.05 29.73
N ALA A 17 12.18 18.75 29.37
CA ALA A 17 11.20 17.77 29.82
C ALA A 17 11.35 17.47 31.32
N ILE A 18 12.59 17.28 31.80
CA ILE A 18 12.88 17.04 33.22
C ILE A 18 12.47 18.24 34.07
N LEU A 19 12.76 19.47 33.61
CA LEU A 19 12.38 20.69 34.34
C LEU A 19 10.86 20.79 34.52
N LYS A 20 10.07 20.41 33.51
CA LYS A 20 8.59 20.39 33.59
C LYS A 20 8.08 19.35 34.59
N VAL A 21 8.71 18.18 34.67
CA VAL A 21 8.36 17.13 35.66
C VAL A 21 8.63 17.63 37.08
N LEU A 22 9.81 18.22 37.31
CA LEU A 22 10.18 18.79 38.61
C LEU A 22 9.28 19.96 39.00
N ALA A 23 8.96 20.86 38.06
CA ALA A 23 8.04 21.98 38.31
C ALA A 23 6.66 21.48 38.73
N ARG A 24 6.09 20.48 38.01
CA ARG A 24 4.81 19.89 38.38
C ARG A 24 4.88 19.22 39.75
N LEU A 25 5.92 18.44 40.03
CA LEU A 25 6.12 17.83 41.35
C LEU A 25 6.11 18.89 42.45
N ALA A 26 6.86 19.99 42.29
CA ALA A 26 6.89 21.10 43.23
C ALA A 26 5.51 21.73 43.44
N THR A 27 4.75 21.97 42.35
CA THR A 27 3.38 22.50 42.45
C THR A 27 2.46 21.56 43.23
N THR A 28 2.48 20.25 42.93
CA THR A 28 1.69 19.26 43.69
C THR A 28 2.12 19.18 45.16
N GLY A 29 3.42 19.31 45.44
CA GLY A 29 3.96 19.35 46.80
C GLY A 29 3.43 20.55 47.60
N ILE A 30 3.41 21.74 47.00
CA ILE A 30 2.85 22.96 47.61
C ILE A 30 1.36 22.78 47.91
N ILE A 31 0.60 22.25 46.97
CA ILE A 31 -0.84 21.97 47.15
C ILE A 31 -1.06 20.98 48.29
N SER A 32 -0.29 19.89 48.31
CA SER A 32 -0.36 18.88 49.38
C SER A 32 -0.03 19.46 50.74
N PHE A 33 0.99 20.31 50.83
CA PHE A 33 1.36 20.97 52.07
C PHE A 33 0.24 21.92 52.54
N GLY A 34 -0.37 22.68 51.64
CA GLY A 34 -1.50 23.56 51.96
C GLY A 34 -2.72 22.81 52.49
N ILE A 35 -3.14 21.75 51.79
CA ILE A 35 -4.26 20.90 52.20
C ILE A 35 -3.95 20.19 53.52
N GLY A 36 -2.78 19.55 53.60
CA GLY A 36 -2.33 18.84 54.80
C GLY A 36 -2.25 19.76 56.01
N GLY A 37 -1.73 20.98 55.85
CA GLY A 37 -1.68 22.00 56.89
C GLY A 37 -3.08 22.43 57.36
N ALA A 38 -4.01 22.70 56.45
CA ALA A 38 -5.38 23.08 56.78
C ALA A 38 -6.13 21.98 57.54
N VAL A 39 -6.04 20.72 57.08
CA VAL A 39 -6.68 19.58 57.76
C VAL A 39 -6.03 19.35 59.13
N THR A 40 -4.70 19.48 59.24
CA THR A 40 -4.01 19.34 60.53
C THR A 40 -4.42 20.44 61.51
N PHE A 41 -4.62 21.67 61.04
CA PHE A 41 -5.13 22.77 61.86
C PHE A 41 -6.56 22.51 62.37
N ASP A 42 -7.44 21.98 61.52
CA ASP A 42 -8.78 21.54 61.92
C ASP A 42 -8.70 20.43 62.99
N ARG A 43 -7.84 19.42 62.79
CA ARG A 43 -7.62 18.35 63.77
C ARG A 43 -7.10 18.88 65.10
N TYR A 44 -6.18 19.85 65.08
CA TYR A 44 -5.69 20.53 66.27
C TYR A 44 -6.84 21.23 67.03
N ASN A 45 -7.66 22.01 66.33
CA ASN A 45 -8.79 22.72 66.95
C ASN A 45 -9.83 21.75 67.52
N ASN A 46 -10.13 20.68 66.78
CA ASN A 46 -11.06 19.64 67.21
C ASN A 46 -10.53 18.91 68.46
N TYR A 47 -9.26 18.53 68.47
CA TYR A 47 -8.65 17.88 69.64
C TYR A 47 -8.77 18.74 70.91
N TRP A 48 -8.40 20.02 70.84
CA TRP A 48 -8.41 20.86 72.03
C TRP A 48 -9.80 21.34 72.44
N ASN A 49 -10.60 21.85 71.50
CA ASN A 49 -11.89 22.45 71.82
C ASN A 49 -13.01 21.42 71.95
N GLN A 50 -13.04 20.39 71.08
CA GLN A 50 -14.14 19.42 71.04
C GLN A 50 -13.88 18.17 71.89
N THR A 51 -12.60 17.84 72.14
CA THR A 51 -12.24 16.68 72.99
C THR A 51 -11.79 17.12 74.38
N ILE A 52 -10.62 17.77 74.51
CA ILE A 52 -10.04 18.03 75.84
C ILE A 52 -10.89 18.99 76.68
N PHE A 53 -11.22 20.17 76.17
CA PHE A 53 -12.00 21.14 76.95
C PHE A 53 -13.44 20.71 77.20
N ARG A 54 -14.02 19.92 76.29
CA ARG A 54 -15.34 19.33 76.49
C ARG A 54 -15.32 18.34 77.66
N VAL A 55 -14.36 17.43 77.70
CA VAL A 55 -14.19 16.47 78.80
C VAL A 55 -13.94 17.21 80.11
N GLN A 56 -13.02 18.18 80.14
CA GLN A 56 -12.75 18.99 81.33
C GLN A 56 -13.98 19.77 81.82
N THR A 57 -14.85 20.25 80.93
CA THR A 57 -16.10 20.91 81.32
C THR A 57 -17.02 19.95 82.06
N VAL A 58 -17.15 18.71 81.56
CA VAL A 58 -17.93 17.66 82.22
C VAL A 58 -17.31 17.28 83.56
N ASP A 59 -16.00 17.09 83.62
CA ASP A 59 -15.27 16.78 84.86
C ASP A 59 -15.45 17.88 85.90
N PHE A 60 -15.29 19.14 85.50
CA PHE A 60 -15.49 20.29 86.40
C PHE A 60 -16.92 20.34 86.90
N ASN A 61 -17.89 20.05 86.04
CA ASN A 61 -19.28 19.99 86.45
C ASN A 61 -19.47 18.93 87.53
N ILE A 62 -19.05 17.69 87.30
CA ILE A 62 -19.15 16.58 88.27
C ILE A 62 -18.44 16.92 89.58
N LEU A 63 -17.25 17.50 89.50
CA LEU A 63 -16.48 17.90 90.68
C LEU A 63 -17.18 19.02 91.45
N SER A 64 -17.83 19.99 90.78
CA SER A 64 -18.61 21.03 91.47
C SER A 64 -19.79 20.48 92.29
N TYR A 65 -20.25 19.25 92.04
CA TYR A 65 -21.29 18.59 92.86
C TYR A 65 -20.74 17.77 94.03
N THR A 66 -19.45 17.44 94.06
CA THR A 66 -18.91 16.42 94.98
C THR A 66 -17.68 16.88 95.74
N LEU A 67 -16.79 17.60 95.08
CA LEU A 67 -15.49 17.99 95.59
C LEU A 67 -15.60 18.96 96.77
N PRO A 68 -16.45 20.02 96.76
CA PRO A 68 -16.51 20.98 97.86
C PRO A 68 -16.86 20.32 99.20
N THR A 69 -17.77 19.35 99.20
CA THR A 69 -18.18 18.59 100.39
C THR A 69 -17.01 17.78 100.94
N LYS A 70 -16.35 16.97 100.09
CA LYS A 70 -15.22 16.12 100.48
C LYS A 70 -14.04 16.93 101.03
N LEU A 71 -13.69 18.03 100.35
CA LEU A 71 -12.59 18.89 100.76
C LEU A 71 -12.91 19.65 102.06
N SER A 72 -14.14 20.11 102.23
CA SER A 72 -14.57 20.75 103.48
C SER A 72 -14.44 19.79 104.66
N TYR A 73 -14.87 18.53 104.51
CA TYR A 73 -14.68 17.50 105.53
C TYR A 73 -13.21 17.28 105.90
N ALA A 74 -12.33 17.15 104.91
CA ALA A 74 -10.89 16.93 105.15
C ALA A 74 -10.25 18.12 105.90
N ILE A 75 -10.64 19.36 105.57
CA ILE A 75 -10.15 20.56 106.25
C ILE A 75 -10.69 20.62 107.69
N ILE A 76 -11.99 20.40 107.90
CA ILE A 76 -12.62 20.43 109.24
C ILE A 76 -12.00 19.38 110.17
N LYS A 77 -11.71 18.18 109.65
CA LYS A 77 -11.06 17.10 110.41
C LYS A 77 -9.55 17.23 110.54
N ASN A 78 -8.94 18.25 109.94
CA ASN A 78 -7.49 18.46 109.91
C ASN A 78 -6.73 17.24 109.33
N GLU A 79 -7.19 16.71 108.19
CA GLU A 79 -6.59 15.57 107.47
C GLU A 79 -5.89 16.05 106.18
N PRO A 80 -4.67 16.64 106.27
CA PRO A 80 -3.99 17.23 105.12
C PRO A 80 -3.57 16.20 104.07
N GLU A 81 -3.30 14.96 104.47
CA GLU A 81 -2.98 13.86 103.55
C GLU A 81 -4.18 13.49 102.69
N GLU A 82 -5.38 13.43 103.28
CA GLU A 82 -6.61 13.13 102.54
C GLU A 82 -6.99 14.27 101.60
N LEU A 83 -6.79 15.51 102.03
CA LEU A 83 -6.92 16.70 101.19
C LEU A 83 -6.02 16.58 99.96
N GLN A 84 -4.72 16.30 100.14
CA GLN A 84 -3.78 16.20 99.03
C GLN A 84 -4.08 14.98 98.14
N ARG A 85 -4.41 13.81 98.71
CA ARG A 85 -4.79 12.59 97.96
C ARG A 85 -6.02 12.83 97.10
N THR A 86 -7.01 13.56 97.61
CA THR A 86 -8.21 13.92 96.85
C THR A 86 -7.85 14.81 95.66
N LEU A 87 -6.98 15.81 95.85
CA LEU A 87 -6.55 16.70 94.76
C LEU A 87 -5.68 15.98 93.72
N ASP A 88 -4.83 15.04 94.15
CA ASP A 88 -3.94 14.28 93.27
C ASP A 88 -4.67 13.19 92.46
N SER A 89 -5.92 12.86 92.80
CA SER A 89 -6.74 11.86 92.09
C SER A 89 -7.01 12.20 90.62
N ASN A 90 -6.83 13.46 90.21
CA ASN A 90 -6.98 13.89 88.82
C ASN A 90 -5.70 13.73 87.99
N TYR A 91 -4.63 13.17 88.57
CA TYR A 91 -3.32 12.96 87.93
C TYR A 91 -2.71 14.22 87.29
N SER A 92 -3.03 15.41 87.81
CA SER A 92 -2.61 16.72 87.30
C SER A 92 -3.11 17.05 85.90
N LEU A 93 -4.16 16.38 85.39
CA LEU A 93 -4.75 16.65 84.08
C LEU A 93 -5.23 18.10 83.94
N PHE A 94 -5.72 18.66 85.04
CA PHE A 94 -6.08 20.06 85.23
C PHE A 94 -5.77 20.46 86.68
N GLY A 95 -5.78 21.76 86.96
CA GLY A 95 -5.48 22.29 88.28
C GLY A 95 -6.69 22.24 89.20
N LEU A 96 -6.54 21.58 90.33
CA LEU A 96 -7.40 21.76 91.50
C LEU A 96 -6.57 22.47 92.56
N ILE A 97 -6.99 23.66 92.96
CA ILE A 97 -6.21 24.52 93.87
C ILE A 97 -7.09 24.95 95.03
N VAL A 98 -6.69 24.60 96.24
CA VAL A 98 -7.39 24.95 97.48
C VAL A 98 -6.70 26.13 98.12
N THR A 99 -7.49 27.14 98.49
CA THR A 99 -7.01 28.34 99.18
C THR A 99 -7.71 28.53 100.52
N ASP A 100 -7.19 29.47 101.31
CA ASP A 100 -7.82 29.95 102.53
C ASP A 100 -9.17 30.66 102.27
N SER A 101 -9.88 31.00 103.35
CA SER A 101 -11.23 31.58 103.27
C SER A 101 -11.31 32.90 102.48
N ARG A 102 -10.19 33.64 102.41
CA ARG A 102 -10.07 34.89 101.66
C ARG A 102 -9.62 34.68 100.21
N GLY A 103 -9.11 33.49 99.87
CA GLY A 103 -8.54 33.19 98.56
C GLY A 103 -7.15 33.79 98.33
N GLN A 104 -6.44 34.17 99.40
CA GLN A 104 -5.15 34.86 99.34
C GLN A 104 -3.97 33.90 99.45
N LYS A 105 -4.13 32.76 100.12
CA LYS A 105 -3.05 31.78 100.32
C LYS A 105 -3.43 30.41 99.79
N VAL A 106 -2.59 29.83 98.93
CA VAL A 106 -2.72 28.44 98.47
C VAL A 106 -2.35 27.49 99.62
N ILE A 107 -3.25 26.56 99.92
CA ILE A 107 -3.13 25.55 100.98
C ILE A 107 -2.67 24.21 100.39
N ALA A 108 -3.31 23.78 99.30
CA ALA A 108 -3.00 22.52 98.63
C ALA A 108 -3.35 22.62 97.14
N TYR A 109 -2.72 21.81 96.30
CA TYR A 109 -3.02 21.78 94.86
C TYR A 109 -2.68 20.41 94.24
N SER A 110 -3.35 20.05 93.16
CA SER A 110 -3.13 18.80 92.42
C SER A 110 -1.72 18.69 91.84
N GLY A 111 -1.05 17.55 91.93
CA GLY A 111 0.28 17.35 91.35
C GLY A 111 1.39 18.07 92.09
N LYS A 112 1.22 18.31 93.39
CA LYS A 112 2.27 18.90 94.24
C LYS A 112 3.56 18.09 94.18
N ASN A 113 3.45 16.76 94.14
CA ASN A 113 4.56 15.82 94.10
C ASN A 113 4.85 15.27 92.69
N SER A 114 4.18 15.77 91.64
CA SER A 114 4.41 15.29 90.27
C SER A 114 5.63 15.99 89.65
N GLY A 115 6.63 15.24 89.17
CA GLY A 115 7.76 15.78 88.41
C GLY A 115 7.40 16.33 87.02
N LYS A 116 6.14 16.16 86.58
CA LYS A 116 5.63 16.66 85.30
C LYS A 116 5.16 18.11 85.44
N PHE A 117 5.78 19.02 84.67
CA PHE A 117 5.31 20.40 84.57
C PHE A 117 3.98 20.42 83.80
N SER A 118 2.94 20.96 84.42
CA SER A 118 1.60 21.08 83.81
C SER A 118 1.33 22.55 83.54
N SER A 119 0.79 22.89 82.36
CA SER A 119 0.64 24.29 81.93
C SER A 119 -0.25 25.13 82.84
N TRP A 120 -1.20 24.51 83.54
CA TRP A 120 -2.06 25.20 84.51
C TRP A 120 -1.31 25.66 85.78
N LYS A 121 -0.13 25.12 86.10
CA LYS A 121 0.66 25.51 87.28
C LYS A 121 1.10 26.97 87.23
N ALA A 122 1.09 27.60 86.06
CA ALA A 122 1.28 29.05 85.91
C ALA A 122 0.23 29.88 86.70
N SER A 123 -0.96 29.33 86.92
CA SER A 123 -2.05 30.00 87.65
C SER A 123 -2.00 29.82 89.17
N LEU A 124 -0.92 29.29 89.75
CA LEU A 124 -0.78 29.15 91.22
C LEU A 124 -0.69 30.50 91.95
N ASN A 125 -0.47 31.61 91.23
CA ASN A 125 -0.54 32.96 91.79
C ASN A 125 -2.00 33.30 92.17
N PRO A 126 -2.29 33.68 93.43
CA PRO A 126 -3.63 34.06 93.88
C PRO A 126 -4.34 35.13 93.03
N GLN A 127 -3.59 36.04 92.40
CA GLN A 127 -4.17 37.06 91.51
C GLN A 127 -4.75 36.43 90.24
N GLU A 128 -4.08 35.43 89.66
CA GLU A 128 -4.55 34.71 88.47
C GLU A 128 -5.73 33.77 88.80
N LEU A 129 -5.78 33.23 90.02
CA LEU A 129 -6.90 32.40 90.48
C LEU A 129 -8.26 33.11 90.41
N THR A 130 -8.30 34.43 90.58
CA THR A 130 -9.55 35.20 90.49
C THR A 130 -10.24 35.11 89.14
N LYS A 131 -9.50 34.77 88.08
CA LYS A 131 -10.01 34.59 86.71
C LYS A 131 -10.59 33.19 86.47
N HIS A 132 -10.46 32.29 87.43
CA HIS A 132 -10.86 30.89 87.31
C HIS A 132 -12.11 30.57 88.15
N PRO A 133 -12.96 29.64 87.68
CA PRO A 133 -14.11 29.19 88.44
C PRO A 133 -13.69 28.52 89.75
N TYR A 134 -14.41 28.80 90.82
CA TYR A 134 -14.20 28.17 92.12
C TYR A 134 -15.53 27.84 92.82
N ASP A 135 -15.47 26.86 93.71
CA ASP A 135 -16.53 26.60 94.67
C ASP A 135 -16.05 26.89 96.09
N VAL A 136 -16.98 27.29 96.95
CA VAL A 136 -16.69 27.67 98.32
C VAL A 136 -16.69 26.42 99.20
N LEU A 137 -15.68 26.30 100.06
CA LEU A 137 -15.59 25.27 101.10
C LEU A 137 -16.19 25.84 102.39
N LEU A 138 -17.13 25.11 102.99
CA LEU A 138 -17.95 25.59 104.11
C LEU A 138 -17.87 24.66 105.32
N ASP A 139 -18.10 25.24 106.50
CA ASP A 139 -18.32 24.55 107.77
C ASP A 139 -19.70 24.95 108.32
N PRO A 140 -20.71 24.06 108.30
CA PRO A 140 -20.68 22.66 107.86
C PRO A 140 -20.51 22.50 106.33
N PRO A 141 -20.07 21.30 105.84
CA PRO A 141 -19.84 21.05 104.42
C PRO A 141 -21.06 21.34 103.53
N PRO A 142 -20.85 21.89 102.31
CA PRO A 142 -21.93 22.19 101.39
C PRO A 142 -22.67 20.92 100.94
N ILE A 143 -23.99 21.02 100.77
CA ILE A 143 -24.87 19.92 100.36
C ILE A 143 -25.23 20.02 98.87
N PHE A 144 -25.44 21.25 98.38
CA PHE A 144 -25.84 21.50 96.99
C PHE A 144 -24.72 22.17 96.21
N SER A 145 -24.62 21.90 94.91
CA SER A 145 -23.78 22.70 94.03
C SER A 145 -24.45 24.04 93.72
N GLN A 146 -23.72 25.14 93.90
CA GLN A 146 -24.21 26.50 93.61
C GLN A 146 -23.94 26.94 92.16
N TRP A 147 -23.13 26.18 91.42
CA TRP A 147 -22.72 26.50 90.05
C TRP A 147 -22.73 25.25 89.19
N THR A 148 -23.19 25.37 87.94
CA THR A 148 -23.20 24.27 86.98
C THR A 148 -22.81 24.75 85.59
N TYR A 149 -22.27 23.84 84.78
CA TYR A 149 -22.18 24.02 83.34
C TYR A 149 -23.46 23.50 82.69
N SER A 150 -24.09 24.31 81.84
CA SER A 150 -25.37 23.96 81.20
C SER A 150 -25.24 22.90 80.11
N LYS A 151 -24.05 22.78 79.50
CA LYS A 151 -23.73 21.80 78.46
C LYS A 151 -22.22 21.52 78.43
N PRO A 152 -21.78 20.39 77.84
CA PRO A 152 -20.37 20.01 77.77
C PRO A 152 -19.44 21.02 77.08
N GLN A 153 -19.98 21.92 76.25
CA GLN A 153 -19.21 22.94 75.53
C GLN A 153 -19.27 24.33 76.19
N ALA A 154 -19.91 24.45 77.36
CA ALA A 154 -20.03 25.73 78.05
C ALA A 154 -18.65 26.21 78.55
N THR A 155 -18.32 27.47 78.25
CA THR A 155 -17.10 28.12 78.73
C THR A 155 -17.27 28.72 80.13
N GLU A 156 -18.51 29.07 80.48
CA GLU A 156 -18.87 29.73 81.73
C GLU A 156 -19.90 28.90 82.52
N ARG A 157 -19.90 29.09 83.84
CA ARG A 157 -20.86 28.44 84.75
C ARG A 157 -22.05 29.36 84.99
N SER A 158 -23.22 28.76 85.13
CA SER A 158 -24.45 29.42 85.58
C SER A 158 -24.71 29.08 87.04
N ALA A 159 -25.23 30.05 87.81
CA ALA A 159 -25.66 29.80 89.17
C ALA A 159 -26.86 28.84 89.20
N THR A 160 -26.93 27.99 90.21
CA THR A 160 -28.12 27.18 90.50
C THR A 160 -29.06 27.96 91.43
N SER A 161 -30.29 27.47 91.61
CA SER A 161 -31.25 28.04 92.56
C SER A 161 -30.95 27.68 94.03
N PHE A 162 -29.91 26.89 94.30
CA PHE A 162 -29.61 26.39 95.64
C PHE A 162 -28.55 27.23 96.35
N THR A 163 -28.70 27.41 97.66
CA THR A 163 -27.74 28.12 98.51
C THR A 163 -27.33 27.28 99.71
N ASN A 164 -26.03 27.22 100.01
CA ASN A 164 -25.52 26.57 101.22
C ASN A 164 -25.30 27.61 102.33
N GLN A 165 -25.46 27.20 103.59
CA GLN A 165 -25.20 28.00 104.78
C GLN A 165 -23.94 27.47 105.50
N GLY A 166 -23.12 28.35 106.06
CA GLY A 166 -21.94 27.97 106.82
C GLY A 166 -20.82 29.00 106.79
N ARG A 167 -19.80 28.81 107.64
CA ARG A 167 -18.58 29.63 107.63
C ARG A 167 -17.70 29.22 106.46
N VAL A 168 -17.23 30.20 105.69
CA VAL A 168 -16.24 29.96 104.62
C VAL A 168 -14.90 29.58 105.24
N ILE A 169 -14.45 28.35 104.97
CA ILE A 169 -13.17 27.81 105.43
C ILE A 169 -12.11 27.75 104.33
N GLY A 170 -12.53 27.86 103.06
CA GLY A 170 -11.62 27.87 101.92
C GLY A 170 -12.34 28.00 100.59
N ARG A 171 -11.59 27.94 99.50
CA ARG A 171 -12.13 27.86 98.13
C ARG A 171 -11.37 26.81 97.34
N VAL A 172 -12.05 26.12 96.43
CA VAL A 172 -11.43 25.20 95.48
C VAL A 172 -11.61 25.74 94.06
N TYR A 173 -10.49 26.02 93.38
CA TYR A 173 -10.44 26.54 92.02
C TYR A 173 -10.24 25.41 91.01
N TYR A 174 -10.94 25.52 89.88
CA TYR A 174 -10.80 24.61 88.73
C TYR A 174 -10.08 25.33 87.60
N VAL A 175 -8.84 24.92 87.33
CA VAL A 175 -7.94 25.60 86.38
C VAL A 175 -7.67 24.69 85.18
N ARG A 176 -8.07 25.11 83.99
CA ARG A 176 -7.76 24.37 82.75
C ARG A 176 -6.28 24.55 82.39
N GLY A 177 -5.70 23.54 81.76
CA GLY A 177 -4.41 23.69 81.09
C GLY A 177 -4.49 24.73 79.97
N VAL A 178 -3.43 25.52 79.80
CA VAL A 178 -3.28 26.41 78.64
C VAL A 178 -3.06 25.52 77.42
N ARG A 179 -3.91 25.67 76.39
CA ARG A 179 -3.69 25.01 75.09
C ARG A 179 -2.41 25.60 74.46
N PRO A 180 -1.48 24.77 73.97
CA PRO A 180 -0.33 25.27 73.22
C PRO A 180 -0.83 25.98 71.96
N THR A 181 -0.05 26.90 71.40
CA THR A 181 -0.37 27.44 70.08
C THR A 181 -0.22 26.36 69.00
N PHE A 182 -0.86 26.53 67.85
CA PHE A 182 -0.71 25.57 66.74
C PHE A 182 0.77 25.41 66.35
N GLN A 183 1.55 26.49 66.38
CA GLN A 183 2.97 26.48 66.06
C GLN A 183 3.79 25.66 67.08
N GLU A 184 3.55 25.85 68.38
CA GLU A 184 4.18 25.03 69.43
C GLU A 184 3.81 23.55 69.30
N ASP A 185 2.55 23.28 68.98
CA ASP A 185 2.04 21.91 68.85
C ASP A 185 2.64 21.19 67.63
N ILE A 186 2.78 21.91 66.52
CA ILE A 186 3.47 21.43 65.31
C ILE A 186 4.98 21.29 65.56
N ALA A 187 5.62 22.21 66.29
CA ALA A 187 7.02 22.07 66.65
C ALA A 187 7.26 20.80 67.48
N THR A 188 6.34 20.49 68.41
CA THR A 188 6.37 19.24 69.19
C THR A 188 6.18 18.00 68.30
N PHE A 189 5.31 18.11 67.30
CA PHE A 189 5.16 17.06 66.28
C PHE A 189 6.45 16.87 65.47
N LEU A 190 7.10 17.96 65.03
CA LEU A 190 8.33 17.90 64.23
C LEU A 190 9.52 17.34 65.01
N THR A 191 9.60 17.59 66.32
CA THR A 191 10.67 17.02 67.16
C THR A 191 10.47 15.52 67.42
N ASN A 192 9.23 15.04 67.49
CA ASN A 192 8.93 13.62 67.68
C ASN A 192 7.67 13.17 66.92
N PRO A 193 7.75 12.95 65.60
CA PRO A 193 6.57 12.64 64.76
C PRO A 193 6.02 11.23 64.98
N PHE A 194 6.80 10.33 65.58
CA PHE A 194 6.42 8.95 65.89
C PHE A 194 6.03 8.75 67.36
N SER A 195 5.74 9.83 68.09
CA SER A 195 5.32 9.71 69.48
C SER A 195 4.03 8.89 69.59
N GLY A 196 3.88 8.16 70.71
CA GLY A 196 2.65 7.43 71.04
C GLY A 196 1.45 8.33 71.39
N SER A 197 1.59 9.66 71.27
CA SER A 197 0.48 10.58 71.51
C SER A 197 -0.54 10.46 70.37
N SER A 198 -1.79 10.12 70.71
CA SER A 198 -2.91 9.98 69.76
C SER A 198 -3.06 11.19 68.83
N ARG A 199 -2.83 12.39 69.35
CA ARG A 199 -2.85 13.63 68.56
C ARG A 199 -1.72 13.69 67.51
N ILE A 200 -0.49 13.38 67.92
CA ILE A 200 0.67 13.36 67.02
C ILE A 200 0.52 12.27 65.96
N GLN A 201 0.01 11.09 66.32
CA GLN A 201 -0.33 10.03 65.36
C GLN A 201 -1.40 10.50 64.36
N THR A 202 -2.40 11.26 64.82
CA THR A 202 -3.42 11.83 63.93
C THR A 202 -2.81 12.82 62.94
N TYR A 203 -1.87 13.66 63.38
CA TYR A 203 -1.16 14.58 62.48
C TYR A 203 -0.28 13.82 61.47
N ALA A 204 0.50 12.84 61.95
CA ALA A 204 1.36 12.02 61.12
C ALA A 204 0.57 11.30 60.02
N THR A 205 -0.51 10.61 60.39
CA THR A 205 -1.37 9.87 59.46
C THR A 205 -2.09 10.80 58.49
N THR A 206 -2.56 11.96 58.94
CA THR A 206 -3.19 12.97 58.07
C THR A 206 -2.21 13.49 57.03
N LEU A 207 -1.02 13.91 57.45
CA LEU A 207 0.01 14.42 56.54
C LEU A 207 0.48 13.32 55.59
N ALA A 208 0.72 12.11 56.09
CA ALA A 208 1.09 10.96 55.26
C ALA A 208 0.01 10.63 54.22
N ALA A 209 -1.27 10.68 54.59
CA ALA A 209 -2.37 10.47 53.66
C ALA A 209 -2.45 11.57 52.59
N CYS A 210 -2.25 12.83 52.97
CA CYS A 210 -2.25 13.95 52.02
C CYS A 210 -1.07 13.85 51.05
N PHE A 211 0.15 13.64 51.55
CA PHE A 211 1.35 13.51 50.70
C PHE A 211 1.31 12.23 49.87
N GLY A 212 0.89 11.10 50.44
CA GLY A 212 0.76 9.84 49.73
C GLY A 212 -0.29 9.91 48.62
N GLY A 213 -1.48 10.45 48.92
CA GLY A 213 -2.55 10.61 47.95
C GLY A 213 -2.16 11.55 46.79
N THR A 214 -1.54 12.70 47.09
CA THR A 214 -1.10 13.63 46.05
C THR A 214 0.06 13.09 45.23
N PHE A 215 1.01 12.37 45.86
CA PHE A 215 2.08 11.69 45.16
C PHE A 215 1.54 10.64 44.19
N LEU A 216 0.58 9.83 44.60
CA LEU A 216 -0.09 8.85 43.73
C LEU A 216 -0.75 9.53 42.52
N ILE A 217 -1.50 10.62 42.74
CA ILE A 217 -2.11 11.39 41.65
C ILE A 217 -1.04 11.91 40.68
N TRP A 218 0.05 12.49 41.21
CA TRP A 218 1.16 12.97 40.40
C TRP A 218 1.82 11.85 39.58
N SER A 219 2.07 10.69 40.20
CA SER A 219 2.68 9.53 39.53
C SER A 219 1.80 9.01 38.39
N VAL A 220 0.48 8.91 38.60
CA VAL A 220 -0.46 8.49 37.54
C VAL A 220 -0.47 9.50 36.39
N LEU A 221 -0.51 10.80 36.69
CA LEU A 221 -0.48 11.85 35.66
C LEU A 221 0.82 11.82 34.86
N GLU A 222 1.98 11.68 35.51
CA GLU A 222 3.26 11.57 34.81
C GLU A 222 3.37 10.30 33.98
N PHE A 223 2.82 9.18 34.45
CA PHE A 223 2.77 7.95 33.66
C PHE A 223 1.94 8.12 32.39
N ILE A 224 0.76 8.76 32.47
CA ILE A 224 -0.08 9.05 31.30
C ILE A 224 0.66 9.99 30.32
N LEU A 225 1.31 11.05 30.84
CA LEU A 225 2.08 12.00 30.01
C LEU A 225 3.32 11.36 29.41
N TYR A 226 3.99 10.46 30.13
CA TYR A 226 5.11 9.68 29.62
C TYR A 226 4.66 8.76 28.49
N LYS A 227 3.58 7.99 28.69
CA LYS A 227 3.02 7.12 27.66
C LYS A 227 2.66 7.89 26.38
N ARG A 228 1.99 9.03 26.51
CA ARG A 228 1.67 9.91 25.36
C ARG A 228 2.91 10.44 24.65
N ARG A 229 3.98 10.79 25.38
CA ARG A 229 5.25 11.24 24.78
C ARG A 229 5.92 10.11 24.00
N PHE A 230 5.94 8.91 24.58
CA PHE A 230 6.50 7.73 23.93
C PHE A 230 5.72 7.35 22.68
N GLU A 231 4.39 7.26 22.77
CA GLU A 231 3.51 7.00 21.62
C GLU A 231 3.73 8.02 20.50
N ARG A 232 3.92 9.30 20.85
CA ARG A 232 4.21 10.36 19.87
C ARG A 232 5.55 10.14 19.17
N ILE A 233 6.62 9.88 19.92
CA ILE A 233 7.95 9.62 19.34
C ILE A 233 7.89 8.39 18.42
N THR A 234 7.29 7.30 18.88
CA THR A 234 7.12 6.09 18.05
C THR A 234 6.25 6.35 16.83
N SER A 235 5.22 7.20 16.92
CA SER A 235 4.40 7.57 15.76
C SER A 235 5.19 8.43 14.77
N GLU A 236 6.02 9.35 15.25
CA GLU A 236 6.91 10.18 14.42
C GLU A 236 7.95 9.31 13.72
N GLU A 237 8.54 8.33 14.41
CA GLU A 237 9.47 7.34 13.82
C GLU A 237 8.79 6.50 12.72
N ARG A 238 7.57 6.01 12.96
CA ARG A 238 6.79 5.27 11.94
C ARG A 238 6.41 6.14 10.76
N GLU A 239 6.06 7.40 11.00
CA GLU A 239 5.75 8.36 9.93
C GLU A 239 6.99 8.61 9.06
N GLN A 240 8.16 8.77 9.68
CA GLN A 240 9.43 8.90 8.98
C GLN A 240 9.77 7.63 8.16
N GLU A 241 9.54 6.45 8.73
CA GLU A 241 9.73 5.17 8.05
C GLU A 241 8.78 5.02 6.86
N LEU A 242 7.50 5.40 7.02
CA LEU A 242 6.52 5.39 5.93
C LEU A 242 6.88 6.39 4.82
N ILE A 243 7.40 7.57 5.16
CA ILE A 243 7.88 8.54 4.16
C ILE A 243 9.05 7.96 3.38
N ASN A 244 10.04 7.37 4.07
CA ASN A 244 11.19 6.73 3.42
C ASN A 244 10.76 5.55 2.55
N ASN A 245 9.85 4.70 3.03
CA ASN A 245 9.32 3.57 2.27
C ASN A 245 8.53 4.03 1.04
N ASN A 246 7.72 5.08 1.17
CA ASN A 246 7.02 5.69 0.03
C ASN A 246 8.00 6.27 -1.00
N GLN A 247 9.09 6.92 -0.57
CA GLN A 247 10.13 7.40 -1.49
C GLN A 247 10.82 6.25 -2.23
N ILE A 248 11.14 5.16 -1.53
CA ILE A 248 11.72 3.96 -2.14
C ILE A 248 10.73 3.34 -3.14
N LEU A 249 9.45 3.22 -2.77
CA LEU A 249 8.41 2.71 -3.66
C LEU A 249 8.24 3.60 -4.89
N GLN A 250 8.27 4.93 -4.74
CA GLN A 250 8.23 5.85 -5.89
C GLN A 250 9.41 5.65 -6.83
N LEU A 251 10.62 5.46 -6.29
CA LEU A 251 11.81 5.18 -7.10
C LEU A 251 11.68 3.83 -7.82
N GLN A 252 11.24 2.77 -7.11
CA GLN A 252 11.02 1.45 -7.69
C GLN A 252 9.95 1.46 -8.79
N LEU A 253 8.87 2.20 -8.59
CA LEU A 253 7.81 2.37 -9.60
C LEU A 253 8.34 3.14 -10.81
N ALA A 254 9.10 4.21 -10.61
CA ALA A 254 9.72 4.96 -11.71
C ALA A 254 10.69 4.10 -12.53
N ASP A 255 11.52 3.28 -11.86
CA ASP A 255 12.40 2.32 -12.52
C ASP A 255 11.61 1.26 -13.30
N ARG A 256 10.50 0.76 -12.72
CA ARG A 256 9.65 -0.23 -13.40
C ARG A 256 8.95 0.34 -14.63
N ILE A 257 8.46 1.57 -14.56
CA ILE A 257 7.88 2.27 -15.72
C ILE A 257 8.93 2.41 -16.83
N LYS A 258 10.17 2.79 -16.48
CA LYS A 258 11.27 2.91 -17.45
C LYS A 258 11.64 1.58 -18.10
N GLU A 259 11.64 0.50 -17.33
CA GLU A 259 11.86 -0.86 -17.84
C GLU A 259 10.75 -1.26 -18.82
N LEU A 260 9.47 -1.07 -18.46
CA LEU A 260 8.34 -1.36 -19.32
C LEU A 260 8.37 -0.54 -20.63
N GLN A 261 8.73 0.74 -20.56
CA GLN A 261 8.91 1.58 -21.76
C GLN A 261 10.01 1.04 -22.69
N SER A 262 11.11 0.54 -22.13
CA SER A 262 12.19 -0.05 -22.92
C SER A 262 11.76 -1.34 -23.61
N LEU A 263 10.99 -2.19 -22.92
CA LEU A 263 10.44 -3.43 -23.46
C LEU A 263 9.42 -3.16 -24.57
N GLN A 264 8.53 -2.18 -24.38
CA GLN A 264 7.57 -1.78 -25.41
C GLN A 264 8.30 -1.35 -26.69
N LYS A 265 9.33 -0.50 -26.56
CA LYS A 265 10.15 -0.07 -27.70
C LYS A 265 10.85 -1.23 -28.40
N GLN A 266 11.32 -2.23 -27.65
CA GLN A 266 11.92 -3.43 -28.24
C GLN A 266 10.89 -4.23 -29.06
N ARG A 267 9.69 -4.45 -28.51
CA ARG A 267 8.62 -5.19 -29.21
C ARG A 267 8.13 -4.49 -30.48
N ASP A 268 8.04 -3.16 -30.45
CA ASP A 268 7.66 -2.38 -31.63
C ASP A 268 8.73 -2.47 -32.74
N ASN A 269 10.02 -2.52 -32.38
CA ASN A 269 11.11 -2.73 -33.35
C ASN A 269 11.05 -4.14 -33.96
N GLU A 270 10.88 -5.19 -33.14
CA GLU A 270 10.75 -6.58 -33.60
C GLU A 270 9.58 -6.74 -34.58
N ARG A 271 8.44 -6.11 -34.27
CA ARG A 271 7.30 -6.06 -35.17
C ARG A 271 7.65 -5.42 -36.51
N GLY A 272 8.34 -4.27 -36.49
CA GLY A 272 8.76 -3.57 -37.70
C GLY A 272 9.70 -4.41 -38.58
N ASP A 273 10.53 -5.26 -37.98
CA ASP A 273 11.42 -6.15 -38.72
C ASP A 273 10.67 -7.34 -39.33
N PHE A 274 9.69 -7.93 -38.63
CA PHE A 274 8.83 -8.96 -39.19
C PHE A 274 8.01 -8.47 -40.39
N GLU A 275 7.47 -7.24 -40.32
CA GLU A 275 6.71 -6.65 -41.43
C GLU A 275 7.59 -6.44 -42.68
N LYS A 276 8.86 -6.05 -42.51
CA LYS A 276 9.81 -5.94 -43.62
C LYS A 276 10.13 -7.30 -44.24
N GLU A 277 10.38 -8.32 -43.42
CA GLU A 277 10.70 -9.66 -43.90
C GLU A 277 9.52 -10.27 -44.68
N ALA A 278 8.29 -10.15 -44.15
CA ALA A 278 7.08 -10.61 -44.82
C ALA A 278 6.89 -9.95 -46.19
N ASN A 279 7.10 -8.63 -46.30
CA ASN A 279 7.00 -7.91 -47.57
C ASN A 279 8.05 -8.38 -48.59
N SER A 280 9.28 -8.68 -48.14
CA SER A 280 10.33 -9.19 -49.03
C SER A 280 9.99 -10.59 -49.58
N LEU A 281 9.47 -11.48 -48.73
CA LEU A 281 9.03 -12.83 -49.12
C LEU A 281 7.87 -12.78 -50.12
N ARG A 282 6.88 -11.91 -49.90
CA ARG A 282 5.75 -11.71 -50.82
C ARG A 282 6.23 -11.32 -52.22
N SER A 283 7.26 -10.49 -52.33
CA SER A 283 7.84 -10.10 -53.62
C SER A 283 8.53 -11.26 -54.35
N LEU A 284 9.25 -12.12 -53.62
CA LEU A 284 9.94 -13.29 -54.14
C LEU A 284 8.95 -14.36 -54.63
N ASN A 285 7.90 -14.59 -53.84
CA ASN A 285 6.80 -15.51 -54.14
C ASN A 285 6.10 -15.16 -55.47
N ASN A 286 5.85 -13.86 -55.70
CA ASN A 286 5.28 -13.37 -56.96
C ASN A 286 6.20 -13.61 -58.16
N ARG A 287 7.52 -13.47 -57.98
CA ARG A 287 8.50 -13.73 -59.05
C ARG A 287 8.56 -15.21 -59.44
N LEU A 288 8.63 -16.11 -58.47
CA LEU A 288 8.66 -17.56 -58.69
C LEU A 288 7.39 -18.07 -59.39
N LYS A 289 6.21 -17.55 -59.03
CA LYS A 289 4.96 -17.85 -59.76
C LYS A 289 5.05 -17.53 -61.24
N HIS A 290 5.66 -16.40 -61.59
CA HIS A 290 5.80 -15.97 -62.98
C HIS A 290 6.78 -16.85 -63.76
N GLU A 291 7.86 -17.33 -63.13
CA GLU A 291 8.81 -18.27 -63.73
C GLU A 291 8.19 -19.65 -63.99
N ILE A 292 7.39 -20.17 -63.06
CA ILE A 292 6.65 -21.44 -63.24
C ILE A 292 5.67 -21.35 -64.42
N ILE A 293 4.99 -20.22 -64.61
CA ILE A 293 4.06 -20.00 -65.74
C ILE A 293 4.83 -20.08 -67.08
N LYS A 294 5.99 -19.42 -67.19
CA LYS A 294 6.82 -19.44 -68.41
C LYS A 294 7.37 -20.82 -68.75
N LEU A 295 7.78 -21.61 -67.75
CA LEU A 295 8.26 -22.97 -67.96
C LEU A 295 7.14 -23.92 -68.41
N ARG A 296 5.93 -23.79 -67.85
CA ARG A 296 4.76 -24.56 -68.31
C ARG A 296 4.41 -24.28 -69.77
N GLU A 297 4.50 -23.03 -70.22
CA GLU A 297 4.27 -22.65 -71.62
C GLU A 297 5.35 -23.21 -72.55
N SER A 298 6.62 -23.23 -72.11
CA SER A 298 7.72 -23.82 -72.88
C SER A 298 7.56 -25.33 -73.10
N ILE A 299 7.14 -26.09 -72.08
CA ILE A 299 6.87 -27.53 -72.20
C ILE A 299 5.68 -27.78 -73.16
N LYS A 300 4.62 -26.98 -73.09
CA LYS A 300 3.43 -27.12 -73.95
C LYS A 300 3.74 -26.89 -75.43
N ASN A 301 4.65 -25.98 -75.76
CA ASN A 301 5.04 -25.70 -77.15
C ASN A 301 5.94 -26.79 -77.78
N LEU A 302 6.65 -27.58 -76.97
CA LEU A 302 7.41 -28.75 -77.42
C LEU A 302 6.49 -29.89 -77.91
N THR A 303 5.31 -30.04 -77.30
CA THR A 303 4.37 -31.14 -77.62
C THR A 303 3.59 -30.94 -78.92
N THR A 304 3.44 -29.71 -79.42
CA THR A 304 2.52 -29.39 -80.54
C THR A 304 3.14 -29.53 -81.94
N ASN A 305 4.43 -29.85 -82.07
CA ASN A 305 5.19 -29.72 -83.33
C ASN A 305 5.67 -31.06 -83.95
N ILE A 306 4.89 -32.14 -83.86
CA ILE A 306 5.32 -33.44 -84.43
C ILE A 306 4.31 -34.04 -85.43
N HIS A 307 4.74 -33.98 -86.70
CA HIS A 307 4.54 -34.95 -87.77
C HIS A 307 5.04 -36.35 -87.31
N SER A 308 4.23 -37.18 -86.66
CA SER A 308 4.63 -38.51 -86.15
C SER A 308 4.14 -39.72 -86.96
N VAL A 309 3.51 -39.53 -88.13
CA VAL A 309 2.97 -40.66 -88.92
C VAL A 309 3.92 -41.12 -90.04
N GLU A 310 4.84 -40.27 -90.50
CA GLU A 310 5.63 -40.55 -91.72
C GLU A 310 6.94 -41.30 -91.41
N SER A 311 7.65 -40.96 -90.32
CA SER A 311 8.95 -41.58 -89.98
C SER A 311 8.86 -42.99 -89.38
N GLN A 312 7.71 -43.41 -88.83
CA GLN A 312 7.50 -44.79 -88.37
C GLN A 312 7.19 -45.76 -89.51
N LYS A 313 6.75 -45.26 -90.68
CA LYS A 313 6.38 -46.07 -91.85
C LYS A 313 7.62 -46.45 -92.68
N GLU A 314 8.59 -45.55 -92.78
CA GLU A 314 9.87 -45.79 -93.48
C GLU A 314 10.79 -46.79 -92.76
N LEU A 315 10.79 -46.79 -91.42
CA LEU A 315 11.62 -47.71 -90.61
C LEU A 315 11.21 -49.19 -90.81
N LYS A 316 9.90 -49.46 -90.87
CA LYS A 316 9.38 -50.83 -91.10
C LYS A 316 9.60 -51.32 -92.53
N GLN A 317 9.55 -50.44 -93.52
CA GLN A 317 9.86 -50.80 -94.92
C GLN A 317 11.35 -51.12 -95.13
N ALA A 318 12.25 -50.33 -94.53
CA ALA A 318 13.69 -50.58 -94.64
C ALA A 318 14.14 -51.90 -93.97
N GLN A 319 13.53 -52.28 -92.85
CA GLN A 319 13.83 -53.54 -92.15
C GLN A 319 13.38 -54.79 -92.93
N ALA A 320 12.22 -54.74 -93.61
CA ALA A 320 11.72 -55.85 -94.42
C ALA A 320 12.56 -56.07 -95.69
N GLN A 321 13.04 -55.00 -96.33
CA GLN A 321 13.88 -55.10 -97.53
C GLN A 321 15.30 -55.62 -97.22
N SER A 322 15.89 -55.26 -96.07
CA SER A 322 17.21 -55.74 -95.64
C SER A 322 17.22 -57.26 -95.41
N GLN A 323 16.19 -57.83 -94.77
CA GLN A 323 16.10 -59.27 -94.56
C GLN A 323 15.92 -60.08 -95.84
N GLN A 324 15.23 -59.53 -96.85
CA GLN A 324 15.03 -60.20 -98.14
C GLN A 324 16.34 -60.30 -98.95
N ASN A 325 17.15 -59.24 -98.93
CA ASN A 325 18.45 -59.22 -99.61
C ASN A 325 19.47 -60.17 -98.96
N LEU A 326 19.42 -60.35 -97.64
CA LEU A 326 20.32 -61.24 -96.90
C LEU A 326 20.11 -62.73 -97.29
N LYS A 327 18.86 -63.10 -97.60
CA LYS A 327 18.48 -64.45 -98.02
C LYS A 327 18.96 -64.78 -99.44
N GLN A 328 18.77 -63.86 -100.39
CA GLN A 328 19.30 -64.00 -101.76
C GLN A 328 20.83 -64.05 -101.82
N LYS A 329 21.52 -63.29 -100.95
CA LYS A 329 22.98 -63.30 -100.82
C LYS A 329 23.52 -64.69 -100.44
N GLN A 330 22.80 -65.43 -99.60
CA GLN A 330 23.18 -66.80 -99.21
C GLN A 330 23.00 -67.79 -100.37
N GLU A 331 21.93 -67.67 -101.14
CA GLU A 331 21.65 -68.53 -102.31
C GLU A 331 22.72 -68.37 -103.40
N TYR A 332 23.12 -67.14 -103.73
CA TYR A 332 24.18 -66.90 -104.72
C TYR A 332 25.55 -67.39 -104.25
N LYS A 333 25.86 -67.27 -102.95
CA LYS A 333 27.11 -67.77 -102.37
C LYS A 333 27.21 -69.31 -102.43
N GLN A 334 26.09 -69.99 -102.24
CA GLN A 334 26.01 -71.44 -102.44
C GLN A 334 26.18 -71.84 -103.91
N HIS A 335 25.63 -71.05 -104.84
CA HIS A 335 25.72 -71.31 -106.27
C HIS A 335 27.16 -71.16 -106.79
N ILE A 336 27.88 -70.10 -106.38
CA ILE A 336 29.29 -69.88 -106.73
C ILE A 336 30.17 -71.04 -106.24
N ASN A 337 30.00 -71.48 -104.99
CA ASN A 337 30.77 -72.61 -104.43
C ASN A 337 30.60 -73.90 -105.25
N LYS A 338 29.39 -74.15 -105.75
CA LYS A 338 29.09 -75.34 -106.58
C LYS A 338 29.81 -75.27 -107.94
N LEU A 339 29.83 -74.11 -108.57
CA LEU A 339 30.54 -73.87 -109.84
C LEU A 339 32.07 -73.99 -109.66
N THR A 340 32.61 -73.50 -108.54
CA THR A 340 34.04 -73.63 -108.21
C THR A 340 34.46 -75.10 -108.05
N GLN A 341 33.64 -75.92 -107.38
CA GLN A 341 33.90 -77.36 -107.28
C GLN A 341 33.91 -78.06 -108.65
N GLN A 342 32.98 -77.70 -109.54
CA GLN A 342 32.92 -78.27 -110.89
C GLN A 342 34.16 -77.89 -111.72
N LEU A 343 34.61 -76.63 -111.66
CA LEU A 343 35.84 -76.18 -112.33
C LEU A 343 37.07 -76.96 -111.84
N GLN A 344 37.18 -77.21 -110.54
CA GLN A 344 38.31 -77.93 -109.95
C GLN A 344 38.35 -79.40 -110.38
N ILE A 345 37.19 -80.05 -110.52
CA ILE A 345 37.08 -81.42 -111.05
C ILE A 345 37.55 -81.47 -112.51
N ILE A 346 37.08 -80.52 -113.34
CA ILE A 346 37.46 -80.44 -114.76
C ILE A 346 38.96 -80.18 -114.91
N GLN A 347 39.53 -79.31 -114.07
CA GLN A 347 40.95 -78.95 -114.11
C GLN A 347 41.86 -80.12 -113.69
N ASN A 348 41.46 -80.92 -112.69
CA ASN A 348 42.17 -82.13 -112.31
C ASN A 348 42.13 -83.20 -113.42
N LYS A 349 40.97 -83.37 -114.08
CA LYS A 349 40.85 -84.25 -115.25
C LYS A 349 41.72 -83.80 -116.41
N GLN A 350 41.80 -82.49 -116.66
CA GLN A 350 42.65 -81.90 -117.70
C GLN A 350 44.14 -82.19 -117.46
N LEU A 351 44.58 -82.15 -116.19
CA LEU A 351 45.98 -82.45 -115.82
C LEU A 351 46.32 -83.94 -116.04
N GLN A 352 45.42 -84.86 -115.65
CA GLN A 352 45.57 -86.30 -115.92
C GLN A 352 45.51 -86.63 -117.42
N ALA A 353 44.79 -85.83 -118.21
CA ALA A 353 44.71 -86.02 -119.65
C ALA A 353 46.04 -85.68 -120.35
N SER A 354 46.82 -84.71 -119.86
CA SER A 354 48.07 -84.28 -120.53
C SER A 354 49.27 -85.23 -120.39
N GLU A 355 49.24 -86.23 -119.50
CA GLU A 355 50.41 -87.11 -119.25
C GLU A 355 50.48 -88.40 -120.12
N GLN A 356 49.47 -88.75 -120.93
CA GLN A 356 49.48 -89.98 -121.75
C GLN A 356 49.14 -89.73 -123.22
N ASN A 357 50.17 -89.65 -124.07
CA ASN A 357 50.02 -89.40 -125.51
C ASN A 357 49.75 -90.68 -126.30
N GLU A 358 48.57 -90.73 -126.90
CA GLU A 358 48.34 -90.70 -128.36
C GLU A 358 46.85 -90.96 -128.65
N HIS A 359 46.07 -91.35 -127.63
CA HIS A 359 44.64 -91.63 -127.77
C HIS A 359 43.68 -90.57 -127.16
N LYS A 360 44.17 -89.39 -126.73
CA LYS A 360 43.45 -88.44 -125.84
C LYS A 360 42.98 -87.09 -126.44
N ASN A 361 43.07 -86.86 -127.75
CA ASN A 361 42.87 -85.50 -128.30
C ASN A 361 41.39 -85.02 -128.30
N ASN A 362 40.40 -85.92 -128.42
CA ASN A 362 38.98 -85.56 -128.44
C ASN A 362 38.42 -85.21 -127.05
N GLU A 363 38.90 -85.85 -125.98
CA GLU A 363 38.42 -85.63 -124.61
C GLU A 363 38.88 -84.27 -124.05
N LEU A 364 40.05 -83.80 -124.48
CA LEU A 364 40.61 -82.50 -124.08
C LEU A 364 39.82 -81.31 -124.64
N GLN A 365 39.32 -81.39 -125.88
CA GLN A 365 38.50 -80.33 -126.49
C GLN A 365 37.14 -80.18 -125.80
N GLU A 366 36.52 -81.29 -125.41
CA GLU A 366 35.20 -81.26 -124.75
C GLU A 366 35.29 -80.70 -123.32
N LEU A 367 36.36 -81.01 -122.58
CA LEU A 367 36.65 -80.42 -121.27
C LEU A 367 36.92 -78.92 -121.34
N GLN A 368 37.59 -78.44 -122.39
CA GLN A 368 37.83 -77.00 -122.58
C GLN A 368 36.52 -76.23 -122.82
N LYS A 369 35.59 -76.79 -123.58
CA LYS A 369 34.30 -76.15 -123.84
C LYS A 369 33.45 -76.02 -122.57
N GLN A 370 33.37 -77.08 -121.75
CA GLN A 370 32.62 -77.05 -120.49
C GLN A 370 33.20 -76.06 -119.48
N LYS A 371 34.53 -75.94 -119.41
CA LYS A 371 35.19 -74.97 -118.52
C LYS A 371 34.77 -73.53 -118.84
N TYR A 372 34.71 -73.18 -120.12
CA TYR A 372 34.35 -71.84 -120.58
C TYR A 372 32.89 -71.46 -120.24
N GLU A 373 31.95 -72.41 -120.39
CA GLU A 373 30.53 -72.16 -120.06
C GLU A 373 30.33 -71.91 -118.55
N ILE A 374 31.05 -72.65 -117.70
CA ILE A 374 30.96 -72.52 -116.24
C ILE A 374 31.61 -71.20 -115.75
N GLU A 375 32.71 -70.76 -116.37
CA GLU A 375 33.37 -69.48 -116.02
C GLU A 375 32.47 -68.27 -116.32
N ASN A 376 31.75 -68.27 -117.44
CA ASN A 376 30.80 -67.21 -117.78
C ASN A 376 29.60 -67.15 -116.81
N ALA A 377 29.07 -68.31 -116.41
CA ALA A 377 27.96 -68.36 -115.45
C ALA A 377 28.36 -67.80 -114.07
N ARG A 378 29.60 -68.04 -113.63
CA ARG A 378 30.11 -67.53 -112.34
C ARG A 378 30.26 -66.01 -112.33
N SER A 379 30.80 -65.43 -113.40
CA SER A 379 31.00 -63.98 -113.54
C SER A 379 29.69 -63.19 -113.40
N LEU A 380 28.60 -63.69 -113.99
CA LEU A 380 27.29 -63.06 -113.92
C LEU A 380 26.72 -63.01 -112.49
N VAL A 381 26.92 -64.07 -111.71
CA VAL A 381 26.41 -64.18 -110.33
C VAL A 381 27.21 -63.30 -109.36
N GLU A 382 28.53 -63.17 -109.57
CA GLU A 382 29.38 -62.30 -108.76
C GLU A 382 29.00 -60.81 -108.91
N SER A 383 28.65 -60.36 -110.12
CA SER A 383 28.16 -59.00 -110.39
C SER A 383 26.86 -58.65 -109.64
N GLN A 384 25.92 -59.59 -109.53
CA GLN A 384 24.65 -59.34 -108.84
C GLN A 384 24.83 -59.21 -107.32
N LEU A 385 25.80 -59.93 -106.74
CA LEU A 385 26.12 -59.91 -105.32
C LEU A 385 26.64 -58.56 -104.83
N GLU A 386 27.51 -57.90 -105.60
CA GLU A 386 28.08 -56.59 -105.26
C GLU A 386 27.01 -55.48 -105.21
N SER A 387 26.02 -55.53 -106.11
CA SER A 387 24.96 -54.52 -106.18
C SER A 387 24.05 -54.51 -104.93
N LEU A 388 23.86 -55.68 -104.30
CA LEU A 388 23.04 -55.83 -103.09
C LEU A 388 23.77 -55.38 -101.83
N GLN A 389 25.10 -55.58 -101.76
CA GLN A 389 25.90 -55.13 -100.62
C GLN A 389 25.88 -53.61 -100.46
N LYS A 390 25.94 -52.88 -101.58
CA LYS A 390 25.97 -51.41 -101.55
C LYS A 390 24.65 -50.81 -101.02
N LYS A 391 23.50 -51.43 -101.32
CA LYS A 391 22.19 -50.97 -100.84
C LYS A 391 22.00 -51.20 -99.34
N GLU A 392 22.59 -52.25 -98.78
CA GLU A 392 22.44 -52.60 -97.37
C GLU A 392 23.15 -51.61 -96.42
N GLU A 393 24.33 -51.11 -96.82
CA GLU A 393 25.08 -50.11 -96.04
C GLU A 393 24.38 -48.75 -95.95
N ASP A 394 23.68 -48.33 -97.00
CA ASP A 394 22.99 -47.04 -97.01
C ASP A 394 21.79 -47.02 -96.05
N TYR A 395 21.06 -48.14 -95.93
CA TYR A 395 19.93 -48.23 -95.00
C TYR A 395 20.36 -48.24 -93.52
N GLN A 396 21.49 -48.87 -93.17
CA GLN A 396 21.98 -48.88 -91.79
C GLN A 396 22.35 -47.47 -91.29
N LYS A 397 22.87 -46.60 -92.16
CA LYS A 397 23.22 -45.22 -91.80
C LYS A 397 22.01 -44.32 -91.52
N ILE A 398 20.84 -44.64 -92.08
CA ILE A 398 19.61 -43.87 -91.88
C ILE A 398 18.98 -44.23 -90.52
N VAL A 399 18.97 -45.51 -90.15
CA VAL A 399 18.41 -45.99 -88.88
C VAL A 399 19.17 -45.38 -87.69
N ALA A 400 20.50 -45.42 -87.71
CA ALA A 400 21.32 -44.87 -86.61
C ALA A 400 21.09 -43.36 -86.37
N ARG A 401 20.88 -42.58 -87.44
CA ARG A 401 20.63 -41.13 -87.35
C ARG A 401 19.27 -40.78 -86.73
N LEU A 402 18.27 -41.63 -86.92
CA LEU A 402 16.93 -41.39 -86.37
C LEU A 402 16.85 -41.75 -84.88
N GLU A 403 17.55 -42.80 -84.44
CA GLU A 403 17.60 -43.20 -83.03
C GLU A 403 18.30 -42.15 -82.15
N GLU A 404 19.37 -41.53 -82.65
CA GLU A 404 20.10 -40.49 -81.91
C GLU A 404 19.22 -39.24 -81.64
N ARG A 405 18.39 -38.85 -82.63
CA ARG A 405 17.55 -37.66 -82.53
C ARG A 405 16.41 -37.82 -81.52
N ILE A 406 15.84 -39.02 -81.41
CA ILE A 406 14.77 -39.34 -80.44
C ILE A 406 15.31 -39.32 -79.01
N ASN A 407 16.49 -39.89 -78.78
CA ASN A 407 17.08 -39.92 -77.44
C ASN A 407 17.45 -38.52 -76.92
N GLN A 408 17.93 -37.62 -77.78
CA GLN A 408 18.22 -36.24 -77.39
C GLN A 408 16.97 -35.45 -76.96
N GLN A 409 15.82 -35.69 -77.61
CA GLN A 409 14.57 -34.98 -77.27
C GLN A 409 13.99 -35.45 -75.93
N ASN A 410 13.99 -36.76 -75.67
CA ASN A 410 13.48 -37.31 -74.40
C ASN A 410 14.29 -36.82 -73.20
N PHE A 411 15.61 -36.71 -73.34
CA PHE A 411 16.46 -36.18 -72.27
C PHE A 411 16.14 -34.72 -71.92
N ARG A 412 15.88 -33.89 -72.95
CA ARG A 412 15.55 -32.46 -72.77
C ARG A 412 14.21 -32.24 -72.07
N GLU A 413 13.22 -33.08 -72.35
CA GLU A 413 11.90 -33.01 -71.70
C GLU A 413 11.98 -33.37 -70.21
N GLN A 414 12.79 -34.37 -69.87
CA GLN A 414 12.98 -34.82 -68.50
C GLN A 414 13.71 -33.78 -67.63
N GLU A 415 14.71 -33.07 -68.18
CA GLU A 415 15.39 -31.97 -67.47
C GLU A 415 14.43 -30.84 -67.09
N LEU A 416 13.57 -30.42 -68.03
CA LEU A 416 12.61 -29.33 -67.81
C LEU A 416 11.52 -29.69 -66.80
N GLN A 417 11.10 -30.97 -66.74
CA GLN A 417 10.13 -31.43 -65.73
C GLN A 417 10.71 -31.38 -64.31
N ASN A 418 11.97 -31.81 -64.14
CA ASN A 418 12.64 -31.77 -62.84
C ASN A 418 12.83 -30.32 -62.33
N GLU A 419 13.17 -29.38 -63.21
CA GLU A 419 13.32 -27.97 -62.85
C GLU A 419 11.98 -27.35 -62.38
N LEU A 420 10.88 -27.74 -63.03
CA LEU A 420 9.55 -27.27 -62.70
C LEU A 420 9.03 -27.80 -61.34
N GLU A 421 9.36 -29.04 -60.99
CA GLU A 421 9.03 -29.64 -59.69
C GLU A 421 9.80 -28.94 -58.56
N ASN A 422 11.10 -28.68 -58.74
CA ASN A 422 11.92 -27.99 -57.75
C ASN A 422 11.44 -26.56 -57.47
N LEU A 423 11.02 -25.83 -58.51
CA LEU A 423 10.49 -24.47 -58.35
C LEU A 423 9.13 -24.47 -57.64
N GLN A 424 8.27 -25.46 -57.89
CA GLN A 424 6.98 -25.59 -57.19
C GLN A 424 7.16 -25.88 -55.70
N ASN A 425 8.08 -26.77 -55.33
CA ASN A 425 8.38 -27.07 -53.94
C ASN A 425 8.91 -25.83 -53.19
N SER A 426 9.82 -25.08 -53.81
CA SER A 426 10.36 -23.84 -53.23
C SER A 426 9.26 -22.78 -53.00
N LEU A 427 8.27 -22.68 -53.90
CA LEU A 427 7.16 -21.73 -53.76
C LEU A 427 6.29 -22.01 -52.53
N ILE A 428 6.00 -23.29 -52.27
CA ILE A 428 5.18 -23.73 -51.14
C ILE A 428 5.88 -23.39 -49.81
N GLU A 429 7.18 -23.61 -49.73
CA GLU A 429 7.98 -23.30 -48.54
C GLU A 429 7.94 -21.80 -48.21
N TYR A 430 8.11 -20.92 -49.22
CA TYR A 430 8.04 -19.48 -49.01
C TYR A 430 6.64 -19.00 -48.59
N GLN A 431 5.57 -19.61 -49.10
CA GLN A 431 4.19 -19.29 -48.68
C GLN A 431 3.94 -19.61 -47.20
N GLN A 432 4.43 -20.75 -46.72
CA GLN A 432 4.29 -21.14 -45.31
C GLN A 432 5.07 -20.19 -44.39
N ARG A 433 6.26 -19.76 -44.81
CA ARG A 433 7.08 -18.82 -44.05
C ARG A 433 6.44 -17.42 -43.95
N GLU A 434 5.81 -16.95 -45.02
CA GLU A 434 5.08 -15.67 -45.03
C GLU A 434 3.94 -15.65 -43.98
N GLN A 435 3.11 -16.70 -43.94
CA GLN A 435 2.01 -16.82 -42.97
C GLN A 435 2.48 -16.87 -41.52
N LEU A 436 3.61 -17.54 -41.26
CA LEU A 436 4.18 -17.63 -39.92
C LEU A 436 4.63 -16.24 -39.41
N LEU A 437 5.21 -15.43 -40.29
CA LEU A 437 5.66 -14.08 -39.94
C LEU A 437 4.51 -13.12 -39.68
N GLU A 438 3.43 -13.18 -40.48
CA GLU A 438 2.22 -12.37 -40.23
C GLU A 438 1.62 -12.68 -38.85
N LYS A 439 1.53 -13.96 -38.48
CA LYS A 439 1.03 -14.37 -37.16
C LYS A 439 1.90 -13.85 -36.00
N ARG A 440 3.22 -13.83 -36.18
CA ARG A 440 4.15 -13.29 -35.17
C ARG A 440 4.02 -11.78 -35.02
N ALA A 441 3.83 -11.04 -36.11
CA ALA A 441 3.62 -9.60 -36.08
C ALA A 441 2.33 -9.22 -35.33
N GLU A 442 1.26 -9.99 -35.53
CA GLU A 442 -0.04 -9.77 -34.88
C GLU A 442 0.02 -10.08 -33.38
N GLN A 443 0.72 -11.15 -32.99
CA GLN A 443 0.99 -11.46 -31.58
C GLN A 443 1.81 -10.34 -30.91
N ALA A 444 2.90 -9.88 -31.53
CA ALA A 444 3.72 -8.80 -30.98
C ALA A 444 2.93 -7.49 -30.78
N LYS A 445 1.97 -7.19 -31.67
CA LYS A 445 1.06 -6.06 -31.53
C LYS A 445 0.17 -6.17 -30.29
N SER A 446 -0.45 -7.32 -30.07
CA SER A 446 -1.32 -7.53 -28.89
C SER A 446 -0.55 -7.41 -27.56
N GLU A 447 0.70 -7.89 -27.53
CA GLU A 447 1.57 -7.79 -26.35
C GLU A 447 1.98 -6.34 -26.07
N SER A 448 2.23 -5.53 -27.11
CA SER A 448 2.54 -4.09 -26.97
C SER A 448 1.35 -3.29 -26.43
N GLU A 449 0.12 -3.57 -26.91
CA GLU A 449 -1.10 -2.91 -26.44
C GLU A 449 -1.41 -3.23 -24.97
N ALA A 450 -1.24 -4.49 -24.55
CA ALA A 450 -1.42 -4.88 -23.14
C ALA A 450 -0.42 -4.19 -22.19
N LEU A 451 0.83 -4.02 -22.62
CA LEU A 451 1.86 -3.31 -21.84
C LEU A 451 1.51 -1.83 -21.66
N ALA A 452 0.91 -1.20 -22.67
CA ALA A 452 0.49 0.21 -22.61
C ALA A 452 -0.63 0.43 -21.59
N GLU A 453 -1.63 -0.45 -21.54
CA GLU A 453 -2.72 -0.40 -20.55
C GLU A 453 -2.23 -0.61 -19.11
N GLU A 454 -1.18 -1.40 -18.91
CA GLU A 454 -0.55 -1.57 -17.61
C GLU A 454 0.16 -0.27 -17.16
N MET A 455 0.84 0.42 -18.06
CA MET A 455 1.52 1.68 -17.76
C MET A 455 0.54 2.81 -17.39
N GLU A 456 -0.62 2.90 -18.04
CA GLU A 456 -1.63 3.93 -17.76
C GLU A 456 -2.24 3.80 -16.36
N ARG A 457 -2.52 2.57 -15.92
CA ARG A 457 -3.00 2.29 -14.56
C ARG A 457 -2.01 2.72 -13.48
N TYR A 458 -0.72 2.50 -13.69
CA TYR A 458 0.31 2.90 -12.72
C TYR A 458 0.48 4.41 -12.59
N ILE A 459 0.15 5.20 -13.63
CA ILE A 459 0.26 6.67 -13.60
C ILE A 459 -0.87 7.28 -12.76
N GLU A 460 -2.11 6.78 -12.88
CA GLU A 460 -3.27 7.27 -12.12
C GLU A 460 -3.09 7.12 -10.60
N GLU A 461 -2.37 6.10 -10.13
CA GLU A 461 -2.14 5.87 -8.69
C GLU A 461 -1.25 6.94 -8.02
N THR A 462 -0.49 7.73 -8.78
CA THR A 462 0.53 8.65 -8.23
C THR A 462 0.06 10.09 -7.96
N GLY A 463 -1.13 10.49 -8.45
CA GLY A 463 -1.84 11.73 -8.04
C GLY A 463 -1.19 13.09 -8.38
N LYS A 464 -0.01 13.12 -9.02
CA LYS A 464 0.59 14.34 -9.60
C LYS A 464 1.00 14.05 -11.03
N HIS A 465 0.30 14.69 -11.97
CA HIS A 465 0.55 14.55 -13.40
C HIS A 465 0.54 15.92 -14.09
N PRO A 466 1.17 16.07 -15.26
CA PRO A 466 0.89 17.20 -16.14
C PRO A 466 -0.63 17.35 -16.35
N LEU A 467 -1.15 18.58 -16.33
CA LEU A 467 -2.58 18.81 -16.59
C LEU A 467 -2.93 18.27 -17.98
N ASN A 468 -4.00 17.49 -18.08
CA ASN A 468 -4.51 17.00 -19.36
C ASN A 468 -5.24 18.12 -20.13
N ASP A 469 -5.53 17.90 -21.42
CA ASP A 469 -6.16 18.90 -22.28
C ASP A 469 -7.49 19.43 -21.74
N PHE A 470 -8.26 18.59 -21.05
CA PHE A 470 -9.54 18.96 -20.46
C PHE A 470 -9.38 19.84 -19.22
N GLU A 471 -8.43 19.51 -18.34
CA GLU A 471 -8.06 20.33 -17.19
C GLU A 471 -7.49 21.69 -17.62
N ILE A 472 -6.69 21.73 -18.68
CA ILE A 472 -6.20 22.99 -19.28
C ILE A 472 -7.37 23.85 -19.74
N ALA A 473 -8.40 23.26 -20.35
CA ALA A 473 -9.60 23.98 -20.78
C ALA A 473 -10.40 24.55 -19.59
N ILE A 474 -10.53 23.79 -18.49
CA ILE A 474 -11.14 24.27 -17.25
C ILE A 474 -10.33 25.44 -16.67
N GLN A 475 -9.00 25.27 -16.57
CA GLN A 475 -8.12 26.31 -16.02
C GLN A 475 -8.24 27.62 -16.80
N LYS A 476 -8.30 27.54 -18.13
CA LYS A 476 -8.50 28.70 -19.00
C LYS A 476 -9.84 29.38 -18.75
N SER A 477 -10.92 28.61 -18.63
CA SER A 477 -12.26 29.15 -18.34
C SER A 477 -12.31 29.86 -16.98
N LEU A 478 -11.73 29.26 -15.94
CA LEU A 478 -11.68 29.85 -14.60
C LEU A 478 -10.87 31.14 -14.57
N LYS A 479 -9.67 31.16 -15.16
CA LYS A 479 -8.82 32.37 -15.22
C LYS A 479 -9.46 33.51 -16.01
N GLN A 480 -10.23 33.19 -17.05
CA GLN A 480 -10.90 34.20 -17.88
C GLN A 480 -12.10 34.85 -17.17
N ASN A 481 -12.88 34.07 -16.42
CA ASN A 481 -14.14 34.53 -15.82
C ASN A 481 -14.03 34.95 -14.34
N PHE A 482 -12.97 34.53 -13.65
CA PHE A 482 -12.74 34.78 -12.22
C PHE A 482 -11.32 35.26 -11.95
N SER A 483 -10.81 36.21 -12.74
CA SER A 483 -9.44 36.73 -12.66
C SER A 483 -9.05 37.28 -11.28
N ASP A 484 -10.03 37.81 -10.55
CA ASP A 484 -9.82 38.43 -9.23
C ASP A 484 -9.91 37.41 -8.07
N SER A 485 -10.15 36.13 -8.39
CA SER A 485 -10.25 35.04 -7.42
C SER A 485 -8.95 34.22 -7.36
N ARG A 486 -8.66 33.63 -6.21
CA ARG A 486 -7.50 32.73 -6.07
C ARG A 486 -7.84 31.36 -6.66
N ILE A 487 -7.07 30.94 -7.66
CA ILE A 487 -7.22 29.64 -8.34
C ILE A 487 -5.94 28.83 -8.13
N GLU A 488 -6.06 27.66 -7.51
CA GLU A 488 -4.98 26.69 -7.34
C GLU A 488 -5.30 25.42 -8.13
N THR A 489 -4.30 24.79 -8.74
CA THR A 489 -4.42 23.50 -9.44
C THR A 489 -3.71 22.42 -8.67
N GLN A 490 -4.25 21.19 -8.65
CA GLN A 490 -3.66 20.05 -7.94
C GLN A 490 -3.31 20.43 -6.50
N PHE A 491 -4.31 20.95 -5.78
CA PHE A 491 -4.15 21.53 -4.45
C PHE A 491 -4.36 20.46 -3.37
N ASP A 492 -3.44 20.34 -2.41
CA ASP A 492 -3.62 19.40 -1.29
C ASP A 492 -4.58 20.00 -0.26
N VAL A 493 -5.78 19.42 -0.16
CA VAL A 493 -6.80 19.86 0.79
C VAL A 493 -6.69 19.16 2.15
N ALA A 494 -5.82 18.15 2.30
CA ALA A 494 -5.71 17.38 3.53
C ALA A 494 -5.14 18.19 4.71
N SER A 495 -5.58 17.85 5.92
CA SER A 495 -5.06 18.42 7.17
C SER A 495 -4.34 17.36 8.00
N GLY A 496 -3.08 17.59 8.37
CA GLY A 496 -2.35 16.73 9.30
C GLY A 496 -2.16 15.29 8.82
N GLN A 497 -2.23 14.31 9.74
CA GLN A 497 -1.89 12.89 9.56
C GLN A 497 -2.80 12.06 8.62
N GLN A 498 -3.68 12.68 7.81
CA GLN A 498 -4.69 11.96 7.01
C GLN A 498 -4.25 11.54 5.59
N GLY A 499 -2.96 11.69 5.27
CA GLY A 499 -2.42 11.47 3.91
C GLY A 499 -2.85 12.58 2.93
N SER A 500 -2.03 12.85 1.92
CA SER A 500 -2.31 13.91 0.93
C SER A 500 -3.58 13.63 0.12
N ARG A 501 -4.37 14.68 -0.11
CA ARG A 501 -5.60 14.65 -0.92
C ARG A 501 -5.57 15.78 -1.93
N PHE A 502 -5.09 15.48 -3.13
CA PHE A 502 -5.00 16.45 -4.22
C PHE A 502 -6.34 16.57 -4.95
N THR A 503 -6.87 17.80 -5.03
CA THR A 503 -8.03 18.16 -5.88
C THR A 503 -7.55 18.81 -7.16
N ASP A 504 -8.27 18.62 -8.27
CA ASP A 504 -7.87 19.17 -9.57
C ASP A 504 -7.82 20.69 -9.56
N PHE A 505 -8.86 21.34 -9.00
CA PHE A 505 -8.89 22.79 -8.83
C PHE A 505 -9.47 23.21 -7.48
N PHE A 506 -8.92 24.29 -6.92
CA PHE A 506 -9.44 24.96 -5.75
C PHE A 506 -9.59 26.46 -6.03
N LEU A 507 -10.82 26.95 -5.96
CA LEU A 507 -11.19 28.33 -6.25
C LEU A 507 -11.67 29.03 -4.96
N VAL A 508 -11.08 30.17 -4.64
CA VAL A 508 -11.52 31.02 -3.52
C VAL A 508 -12.00 32.35 -4.06
N THR A 509 -13.31 32.58 -3.93
CA THR A 509 -13.94 33.85 -4.28
C THR A 509 -14.03 34.75 -3.04
N ASN A 510 -14.57 35.95 -3.22
CA ASN A 510 -14.85 36.86 -2.10
C ASN A 510 -15.87 36.30 -1.12
N LYS A 511 -16.80 35.45 -1.56
CA LYS A 511 -17.94 35.00 -0.74
C LYS A 511 -17.90 33.51 -0.38
N SER A 512 -17.23 32.67 -1.17
CA SER A 512 -17.24 31.22 -0.98
C SER A 512 -15.91 30.56 -1.37
N CYS A 513 -15.77 29.28 -1.01
CA CYS A 513 -14.70 28.42 -1.49
C CYS A 513 -15.29 27.27 -2.30
N ILE A 514 -14.70 26.96 -3.44
CA ILE A 514 -15.22 25.99 -4.39
C ILE A 514 -14.12 24.98 -4.71
N VAL A 515 -14.38 23.72 -4.43
CA VAL A 515 -13.53 22.57 -4.80
C VAL A 515 -14.06 22.02 -6.11
N LEU A 516 -13.19 21.86 -7.12
CA LEU A 516 -13.59 21.28 -8.40
C LEU A 516 -12.80 20.01 -8.71
N GLU A 517 -13.54 19.04 -9.24
CA GLU A 517 -13.02 17.78 -9.79
C GLU A 517 -13.38 17.70 -11.27
N ALA A 518 -12.39 17.44 -12.13
CA ALA A 518 -12.51 17.32 -13.56
C ALA A 518 -12.57 15.84 -13.97
N LYS A 519 -13.60 15.45 -14.71
CA LYS A 519 -13.77 14.09 -15.21
C LYS A 519 -13.92 14.10 -16.73
N SER A 520 -12.92 13.63 -17.48
CA SER A 520 -12.81 13.71 -18.94
C SER A 520 -13.72 12.74 -19.73
N TYR A 521 -14.81 12.26 -19.13
CA TYR A 521 -15.73 11.33 -19.75
C TYR A 521 -16.78 12.07 -20.59
N THR A 522 -16.86 11.77 -21.89
CA THR A 522 -17.90 12.27 -22.81
C THR A 522 -19.00 11.22 -23.00
N GLY A 523 -20.29 11.57 -22.97
CA GLY A 523 -21.38 10.60 -23.11
C GLY A 523 -22.48 10.78 -22.05
N ILE A 524 -23.32 9.76 -21.84
CA ILE A 524 -24.39 9.81 -20.83
C ILE A 524 -23.82 9.40 -19.47
N ILE A 525 -23.79 10.33 -18.52
CA ILE A 525 -23.27 10.15 -17.17
C ILE A 525 -24.41 9.76 -16.24
N LYS A 526 -24.38 8.54 -15.71
CA LYS A 526 -25.46 8.02 -14.85
C LYS A 526 -24.93 7.22 -13.66
N PRO A 527 -25.66 7.18 -12.53
CA PRO A 527 -25.32 6.30 -11.42
C PRO A 527 -25.60 4.84 -11.80
N ILE A 528 -24.89 3.89 -11.18
CA ILE A 528 -25.22 2.46 -11.31
C ILE A 528 -26.54 2.17 -10.59
N ASP A 529 -26.66 2.62 -9.34
CA ASP A 529 -27.86 2.49 -8.52
C ASP A 529 -28.14 3.80 -7.77
N ASN A 530 -27.48 4.00 -6.63
CA ASN A 530 -27.63 5.18 -5.78
C ASN A 530 -26.60 6.26 -6.13
N VAL A 531 -27.05 7.48 -6.44
CA VAL A 531 -26.21 8.63 -6.81
C VAL A 531 -25.08 8.89 -5.81
N ARG A 532 -25.32 8.74 -4.51
CA ARG A 532 -24.34 9.07 -3.46
C ARG A 532 -23.48 7.89 -3.01
N ASN A 533 -23.91 6.65 -3.26
CA ASN A 533 -23.32 5.45 -2.66
C ASN A 533 -22.86 4.36 -3.64
N SER A 534 -23.17 4.50 -4.93
CA SER A 534 -22.77 3.56 -5.98
C SER A 534 -21.87 4.24 -7.00
N GLY A 535 -21.12 3.45 -7.78
CA GLY A 535 -20.30 3.96 -8.88
C GLY A 535 -21.13 4.70 -9.92
N TRP A 536 -20.48 5.60 -10.66
CA TRP A 536 -21.07 6.24 -11.83
C TRP A 536 -20.48 5.62 -13.09
N VAL A 537 -21.26 5.64 -14.17
CA VAL A 537 -20.84 5.13 -15.47
C VAL A 537 -21.06 6.18 -16.54
N CYS A 538 -20.20 6.15 -17.54
CA CYS A 538 -20.36 6.87 -18.78
C CYS A 538 -20.75 5.88 -19.88
N GLU A 539 -21.91 6.09 -20.49
CA GLU A 539 -22.36 5.32 -21.64
C GLU A 539 -22.10 6.06 -22.95
N LYS A 540 -21.35 5.38 -23.83
CA LYS A 540 -21.18 5.71 -25.25
C LYS A 540 -21.76 4.57 -26.08
N VAL A 541 -22.07 4.82 -27.35
CA VAL A 541 -22.61 3.81 -28.28
C VAL A 541 -21.77 2.52 -28.21
N GLY A 542 -22.36 1.45 -27.66
CA GLY A 542 -21.73 0.13 -27.53
C GLY A 542 -20.69 -0.04 -26.41
N ARG A 543 -20.42 0.97 -25.56
CA ARG A 543 -19.45 0.88 -24.46
C ARG A 543 -19.97 1.54 -23.18
N ARG A 544 -19.86 0.81 -22.07
CA ARG A 544 -20.15 1.29 -20.71
C ARG A 544 -18.83 1.37 -19.94
N LEU A 545 -18.42 2.58 -19.58
CA LEU A 545 -17.17 2.83 -18.86
C LEU A 545 -17.49 3.24 -17.42
N ASN A 546 -16.80 2.65 -16.45
CA ASN A 546 -16.90 3.11 -15.06
C ASN A 546 -16.15 4.44 -14.92
N ILE A 547 -16.78 5.40 -14.25
CA ILE A 547 -16.16 6.69 -13.93
C ILE A 547 -15.36 6.52 -12.65
N LEU A 548 -14.05 6.61 -12.78
CA LEU A 548 -13.11 6.37 -11.68
C LEU A 548 -13.07 7.57 -10.74
N SER A 549 -12.69 7.29 -9.49
CA SER A 549 -12.57 8.29 -8.43
C SER A 549 -11.40 7.90 -7.52
N CYS A 550 -10.51 8.83 -7.23
CA CYS A 550 -9.33 8.57 -6.40
C CYS A 550 -9.73 8.24 -4.95
N TRP A 551 -10.89 8.73 -4.51
CA TRP A 551 -11.43 8.51 -3.18
C TRP A 551 -12.94 8.32 -3.23
N GLY A 552 -13.44 7.34 -2.50
CA GLY A 552 -14.86 6.99 -2.51
C GLY A 552 -15.27 6.22 -3.76
N LYS A 553 -16.56 5.93 -3.86
CA LYS A 553 -17.13 5.08 -4.91
C LYS A 553 -17.48 5.83 -6.19
N ASN A 554 -17.55 7.17 -6.15
CA ASN A 554 -17.98 8.01 -7.27
C ASN A 554 -17.47 9.46 -7.15
N PRO A 555 -17.57 10.28 -8.21
CA PRO A 555 -17.07 11.66 -8.19
C PRO A 555 -17.70 12.55 -7.11
N TYR A 556 -18.97 12.30 -6.76
CA TYR A 556 -19.63 13.02 -5.67
C TYR A 556 -18.97 12.74 -4.31
N GLN A 557 -18.68 11.48 -3.99
CA GLN A 557 -18.00 11.12 -2.74
C GLN A 557 -16.58 11.68 -2.69
N GLN A 558 -15.87 11.69 -3.83
CA GLN A 558 -14.54 12.27 -3.95
C GLN A 558 -14.56 13.76 -3.59
N VAL A 559 -15.38 14.55 -4.29
CA VAL A 559 -15.53 15.99 -4.03
C VAL A 559 -16.04 16.26 -2.62
N LYS A 560 -17.00 15.46 -2.12
CA LYS A 560 -17.47 15.57 -0.74
C LYS A 560 -16.32 15.42 0.26
N SER A 561 -15.48 14.39 0.08
CA SER A 561 -14.33 14.14 0.94
C SER A 561 -13.36 15.33 0.93
N TYR A 562 -13.14 15.92 -0.24
CA TYR A 562 -12.30 17.12 -0.37
C TYR A 562 -12.90 18.34 0.32
N CYS A 563 -14.19 18.63 0.13
CA CYS A 563 -14.87 19.71 0.84
C CYS A 563 -14.83 19.51 2.36
N ASP A 564 -15.05 18.28 2.85
CA ASP A 564 -14.97 17.95 4.28
C ASP A 564 -13.55 18.22 4.82
N SER A 565 -12.51 17.85 4.06
CA SER A 565 -11.11 18.17 4.38
C SER A 565 -10.88 19.68 4.45
N VAL A 566 -11.32 20.45 3.45
CA VAL A 566 -11.21 21.92 3.44
C VAL A 566 -11.88 22.54 4.67
N MET A 567 -13.11 22.12 5.02
CA MET A 567 -13.85 22.64 6.17
C MET A 567 -13.16 22.33 7.51
N SER A 568 -12.49 21.18 7.61
CA SER A 568 -11.76 20.77 8.82
C SER A 568 -10.37 21.44 8.95
N ASN A 569 -9.83 21.92 7.83
CA ASN A 569 -8.45 22.37 7.74
C ASN A 569 -8.28 23.87 8.05
N LYS A 570 -8.00 24.17 9.32
CA LYS A 570 -7.80 25.55 9.81
C LYS A 570 -6.55 26.25 9.28
N SER A 571 -5.57 25.52 8.71
CA SER A 571 -4.32 26.11 8.22
C SER A 571 -4.44 26.71 6.81
N LEU A 572 -5.53 26.43 6.09
CA LEU A 572 -5.74 26.93 4.72
C LEU A 572 -6.02 28.44 4.64
N GLY A 573 -6.05 29.16 5.78
CA GLY A 573 -6.28 30.60 5.83
C GLY A 573 -7.69 31.03 5.38
N ILE A 574 -8.59 30.06 5.21
CA ILE A 574 -9.99 30.30 4.87
C ILE A 574 -10.65 30.86 6.14
N GLN A 575 -10.98 32.16 6.11
CA GLN A 575 -11.70 32.82 7.20
C GLN A 575 -12.94 31.97 7.55
N SER A 576 -13.13 31.70 8.84
CA SER A 576 -14.08 30.72 9.40
C SER A 576 -15.57 30.96 9.14
N LYS A 577 -15.92 31.77 8.14
CA LYS A 577 -17.28 32.18 7.79
C LYS A 577 -17.68 31.94 6.33
N LYS A 578 -16.77 31.50 5.44
CA LYS A 578 -17.13 31.27 4.02
C LYS A 578 -17.69 29.86 3.81
N PRO A 579 -18.85 29.69 3.14
CA PRO A 579 -19.36 28.37 2.76
C PRO A 579 -18.42 27.68 1.75
N VAL A 580 -18.30 26.36 1.87
CA VAL A 580 -17.52 25.51 0.98
C VAL A 580 -18.48 24.72 0.08
N TYR A 581 -18.27 24.80 -1.23
CA TYR A 581 -19.04 24.09 -2.25
C TYR A 581 -18.15 23.13 -3.03
N GLY A 582 -18.76 22.08 -3.58
CA GLY A 582 -18.08 21.10 -4.41
C GLY A 582 -18.70 21.00 -5.79
N VAL A 583 -17.88 20.95 -6.84
CA VAL A 583 -18.35 20.89 -8.24
C VAL A 583 -17.63 19.78 -8.99
N VAL A 584 -18.39 18.88 -9.61
CA VAL A 584 -17.84 17.92 -10.59
C VAL A 584 -18.07 18.47 -11.99
N VAL A 585 -17.02 18.54 -12.80
CA VAL A 585 -17.06 19.12 -14.14
C VAL A 585 -16.79 18.06 -15.20
N PHE A 586 -17.71 17.94 -16.16
CA PHE A 586 -17.58 17.09 -17.34
C PHE A 586 -17.38 17.91 -18.62
N PRO A 587 -16.86 17.32 -19.71
CA PRO A 587 -16.81 17.97 -21.02
C PRO A 587 -18.18 18.43 -21.50
N LYS A 588 -18.21 19.48 -22.33
CA LYS A 588 -19.43 20.08 -22.90
C LYS A 588 -20.36 19.09 -23.61
N ASP A 589 -19.82 18.02 -24.18
CA ASP A 589 -20.59 17.04 -24.97
C ASP A 589 -21.15 15.91 -24.08
N SER A 590 -21.14 16.09 -22.76
CA SER A 590 -21.62 15.10 -21.79
C SER A 590 -23.06 15.41 -21.37
N CYS A 591 -23.89 14.38 -21.31
CA CYS A 591 -25.27 14.49 -20.84
C CYS A 591 -25.34 13.92 -19.42
N ILE A 592 -25.62 14.77 -18.43
CA ILE A 592 -25.70 14.38 -17.02
C ILE A 592 -27.14 13.94 -16.74
N ASP A 593 -27.33 12.73 -16.22
CA ASP A 593 -28.63 12.19 -15.85
C ASP A 593 -29.31 13.07 -14.77
N ASP A 594 -30.59 13.39 -14.97
CA ASP A 594 -31.40 14.24 -14.08
C ASP A 594 -31.45 13.71 -12.63
N ASN A 595 -31.32 12.39 -12.46
CA ASN A 595 -31.27 11.74 -11.16
C ASN A 595 -30.05 12.23 -10.34
N ILE A 596 -28.90 12.45 -11.01
CA ILE A 596 -27.70 12.99 -10.36
C ILE A 596 -27.96 14.41 -9.89
N GLN A 597 -28.50 15.26 -10.77
CA GLN A 597 -28.75 16.67 -10.44
C GLN A 597 -29.77 16.83 -9.31
N SER A 598 -30.80 16.00 -9.29
CA SER A 598 -31.90 16.08 -8.31
C SER A 598 -31.55 15.50 -6.93
N ASN A 599 -30.59 14.57 -6.85
CA ASN A 599 -30.30 13.82 -5.62
C ASN A 599 -28.95 14.14 -4.96
N ILE A 600 -28.19 15.12 -5.47
CA ILE A 600 -27.03 15.67 -4.76
C ILE A 600 -27.45 16.76 -3.77
N SER A 601 -26.68 16.91 -2.68
CA SER A 601 -26.98 17.92 -1.64
C SER A 601 -26.77 19.34 -2.18
N ARG A 602 -27.46 20.33 -1.60
CA ARG A 602 -27.38 21.76 -2.00
C ARG A 602 -25.96 22.35 -2.04
N PHE A 603 -25.00 21.73 -1.36
CA PHE A 603 -23.60 22.15 -1.35
C PHE A 603 -22.76 21.63 -2.53
N TYR A 604 -23.35 20.76 -3.36
CA TYR A 604 -22.63 20.11 -4.46
C TYR A 604 -23.35 20.33 -5.79
N ARG A 605 -22.60 20.44 -6.88
CA ARG A 605 -23.12 20.53 -8.25
C ARG A 605 -22.36 19.58 -9.16
N VAL A 606 -23.05 19.13 -10.20
CA VAL A 606 -22.45 18.41 -11.32
C VAL A 606 -22.82 19.20 -12.55
N THR A 607 -21.81 19.64 -13.30
CA THR A 607 -21.97 20.54 -14.43
C THR A 607 -21.10 20.10 -15.59
N THR A 608 -21.36 20.68 -16.76
CA THR A 608 -20.47 20.63 -17.91
C THR A 608 -19.60 21.89 -17.98
N LEU A 609 -18.52 21.83 -18.75
CA LEU A 609 -17.56 22.93 -18.91
C LEU A 609 -18.20 24.24 -19.41
N ASP A 610 -19.18 24.15 -20.30
CA ASP A 610 -19.92 25.30 -20.86
C ASP A 610 -20.83 25.97 -19.81
N ASN A 611 -21.32 25.22 -18.82
CA ASN A 611 -22.16 25.74 -17.73
C ASN A 611 -21.40 26.03 -16.44
N LEU A 612 -20.07 25.81 -16.43
CA LEU A 612 -19.23 25.95 -15.24
C LEU A 612 -19.28 27.36 -14.66
N THR A 613 -19.15 28.39 -15.49
CA THR A 613 -19.14 29.79 -15.06
C THR A 613 -20.46 30.17 -14.39
N THR A 614 -21.59 29.83 -15.02
CA THR A 614 -22.94 30.07 -14.47
C THR A 614 -23.12 29.36 -13.13
N THR A 615 -22.72 28.08 -13.05
CA THR A 615 -22.82 27.27 -11.82
C THR A 615 -22.04 27.90 -10.66
N ILE A 616 -20.81 28.37 -10.91
CA ILE A 616 -20.00 29.03 -9.88
C ILE A 616 -20.66 30.34 -9.42
N GLN A 617 -21.17 31.16 -10.35
CA GLN A 617 -21.86 32.41 -10.01
C GLN A 617 -23.12 32.17 -9.18
N GLU A 618 -23.90 31.13 -9.49
CA GLU A 618 -25.07 30.75 -8.70
C GLU A 618 -24.69 30.35 -7.27
N LEU A 619 -23.65 29.54 -7.09
CA LEU A 619 -23.16 29.14 -5.77
C LEU A 619 -22.64 30.35 -4.97
N ASP A 620 -21.93 31.27 -5.61
CA ASP A 620 -21.43 32.48 -4.98
C ASP A 620 -22.55 33.46 -4.60
N ASN A 621 -23.62 33.50 -5.40
CA ASN A 621 -24.84 34.25 -5.07
C ASN A 621 -25.64 33.59 -3.94
N GLN A 622 -25.73 32.26 -3.89
CA GLN A 622 -26.38 31.53 -2.80
C GLN A 622 -25.69 31.79 -1.46
N ALA A 623 -24.36 31.99 -1.46
CA ALA A 623 -23.62 32.38 -0.26
C ALA A 623 -24.08 33.71 0.36
N ASN A 624 -24.70 34.63 -0.40
CA ASN A 624 -25.28 35.87 0.13
C ASN A 624 -26.49 35.65 1.05
N SER A 625 -27.23 34.54 0.90
CA SER A 625 -28.47 34.29 1.65
C SER A 625 -28.27 33.75 3.07
N TRP A 626 -27.01 33.58 3.48
CA TRP A 626 -26.61 32.94 4.75
C TRP A 626 -26.00 33.91 5.77
N ASN A 627 -25.84 35.19 5.40
CA ASN A 627 -25.38 36.25 6.29
C ASN A 627 -26.54 37.09 6.81
#